data_AF-X0RIJ1-F1
#
_entry.id   AF-X0RIJ1-F1
#
_cell.length_a   1.000
_cell.length_b   1.000
_cell.length_c   1.000
_cell.angle_alpha   90.00
_cell.angle_beta   90.00
_cell.angle_gamma   90.00
#
_symmetry.space_group_name_H-M   'P 1'
#
loop_
_entity.id
_entity.type
_entity.pdbx_description
1 polymer ?
#
loop_
_entity_poly.entity_id
_entity_poly.type
_entity_poly.pdbx_seq_one_letter_code
_entity_poly.pdbx_strand_id
1 'polypeptide(L)'
;MPPTDDHVLEHVDAYLHEALSPQEADRVRCHLKKCRICQVAMEEAQRRFDALRAVPPIEPANELIAKTWRRIASAPRRRVTLQAKFWAVMA
;
A
#
# COMPACT_ATOMS: atom_id res chain seq x y z
N MET A 1 8.71 23.53 26.47
CA MET A 1 9.02 22.17 25.98
C MET A 1 9.85 22.34 24.71
N PRO A 2 11.11 21.87 24.64
CA PRO A 2 11.89 21.96 23.40
C PRO A 2 11.26 21.02 22.34
N PRO A 3 11.56 21.24 21.05
CA PRO A 3 10.64 20.92 19.96
C PRO A 3 10.48 19.40 19.79
N THR A 4 9.30 18.99 19.36
CA THR A 4 9.04 17.65 18.81
C THR A 4 10.07 17.38 17.73
N ASP A 5 11.02 16.47 17.98
CA ASP A 5 11.96 16.00 16.97
C ASP A 5 11.16 15.43 15.79
N ASP A 6 11.03 16.24 14.73
CA ASP A 6 10.19 15.96 13.57
C ASP A 6 10.86 14.90 12.68
N HIS A 7 10.88 13.66 13.15
CA HIS A 7 11.39 12.50 12.44
C HIS A 7 10.39 11.98 11.42
N VAL A 8 10.90 11.33 10.37
CA VAL A 8 10.07 10.73 9.30
C VAL A 8 9.95 9.20 9.42
N LEU A 9 10.14 8.65 10.63
CA LEU A 9 10.18 7.20 10.87
C LEU A 9 8.91 6.49 10.37
N GLU A 10 7.75 7.08 10.59
CA GLU A 10 6.46 6.50 10.19
C GLU A 10 6.26 6.47 8.66
N HIS A 11 7.09 7.19 7.91
CA HIS A 11 6.95 7.34 6.46
C HIS A 11 7.93 6.47 5.67
N VAL A 12 8.89 5.79 6.31
CA VAL A 12 9.97 5.07 5.60
C VAL A 12 9.45 3.89 4.77
N ASP A 13 8.50 3.12 5.31
CA ASP A 13 7.91 1.99 4.59
C ASP A 13 7.02 2.49 3.45
N ALA A 14 6.17 3.49 3.71
CA ALA A 14 5.33 4.10 2.67
C ALA A 14 6.16 4.73 1.54
N TYR A 15 7.33 5.31 1.86
CA TYR A 15 8.27 5.84 0.87
C TYR A 15 8.82 4.74 -0.03
N LEU A 16 9.23 3.59 0.52
CA LEU A 16 9.72 2.45 -0.24
C LEU A 16 8.66 1.80 -1.12
N HIS A 17 7.41 1.80 -0.66
CA HIS A 17 6.26 1.28 -1.40
C HIS A 17 5.64 2.28 -2.39
N GLU A 18 6.24 3.45 -2.58
CA GLU A 18 5.73 4.54 -3.44
C GLU A 18 4.28 4.96 -3.08
N ALA A 19 3.92 4.84 -1.80
CA ALA A 19 2.58 5.08 -1.29
C ALA A 19 2.38 6.49 -0.70
N LEU A 20 3.42 7.33 -0.73
CA LEU A 20 3.37 8.72 -0.28
C LEU A 20 2.96 9.67 -1.40
N SER A 21 2.34 10.79 -1.05
CA SER A 21 2.19 11.90 -1.99
C SER A 21 3.56 12.44 -2.42
N PRO A 22 3.67 13.13 -3.57
CA PRO A 22 4.93 13.75 -3.99
C PRO A 22 5.53 14.70 -2.95
N GLN A 23 4.69 15.47 -2.23
CA GLN A 23 5.18 16.39 -1.20
C GLN A 23 5.76 15.65 0.01
N GLU A 24 5.13 14.56 0.45
CA GLU A 24 5.62 13.73 1.57
C GLU A 24 6.90 12.99 1.18
N ALA A 25 6.98 12.45 -0.03
CA ALA A 25 8.18 11.80 -0.53
C ALA A 25 9.37 12.78 -0.60
N ASP A 26 9.13 14.01 -1.05
CA ASP A 26 10.13 15.07 -1.07
C ASP A 26 10.60 15.45 0.34
N ARG A 27 9.67 15.51 1.31
CA ARG A 27 9.97 15.74 2.73
C ARG A 27 10.88 14.65 3.28
N VAL A 28 10.56 13.37 3.05
CA VAL A 28 11.40 12.24 3.47
C VAL A 28 12.79 12.33 2.84
N ARG A 29 12.87 12.53 1.52
CA ARG A 29 14.14 12.65 0.79
C ARG A 29 15.01 13.80 1.32
N CYS A 30 14.42 14.94 1.63
CA CYS A 30 15.13 16.08 2.20
C CYS A 30 15.58 15.83 3.64
N HIS A 31 14.73 15.19 4.46
CA HIS A 31 15.04 14.88 5.86
C HIS A 31 16.17 13.85 5.98
N LEU A 32 16.18 12.83 5.12
CA LEU A 32 17.22 11.80 5.08
C LEU A 32 18.63 12.37 4.81
N LYS A 33 18.76 13.57 4.24
CA LYS A 33 20.07 14.22 4.06
C LYS A 33 20.69 14.72 5.37
N LYS A 34 19.90 14.87 6.44
CA LYS A 34 20.29 15.60 7.65
C LYS A 34 20.14 14.80 8.94
N CYS A 35 19.30 13.75 8.94
CA CYS A 35 19.01 12.99 10.16
C CYS A 35 19.56 11.57 10.10
N ARG A 36 20.61 11.30 10.90
CA ARG A 36 21.22 9.96 10.98
C ARG A 36 20.25 8.89 11.46
N ILE A 37 19.36 9.20 12.41
CA ILE A 37 18.38 8.24 12.95
C ILE A 37 17.43 7.78 11.83
N CYS A 38 16.91 8.71 11.03
CA CYS A 38 16.04 8.38 9.91
C CYS A 38 16.79 7.66 8.78
N GLN A 39 18.08 7.93 8.56
CA GLN A 39 18.90 7.16 7.63
C GLN A 39 19.02 5.69 8.06
N VAL A 40 19.32 5.43 9.34
CA VAL A 40 19.36 4.05 9.88
C VAL A 40 18.01 3.37 9.69
N ALA A 41 16.91 4.05 10.03
CA ALA A 41 15.57 3.49 9.85
C ALA A 41 15.27 3.14 8.38
N MET A 42 15.69 4.00 7.45
CA MET A 42 15.57 3.76 6.00
C MET A 42 16.42 2.55 5.55
N GLU A 43 17.64 2.41 6.04
CA GLU A 43 18.51 1.25 5.76
C GLU A 43 17.86 -0.07 6.26
N GLU A 44 17.31 -0.07 7.48
CA GLU A 44 16.60 -1.24 8.04
C GLU A 44 15.29 -1.55 7.29
N ALA A 45 14.57 -0.52 6.84
CA ALA A 45 13.38 -0.69 6.01
C ALA A 45 13.74 -1.27 4.63
N GLN A 46 14.81 -0.78 4.01
CA GLN A 46 15.31 -1.30 2.73
C GLN A 46 15.67 -2.78 2.82
N ARG A 47 16.36 -3.23 3.89
CA ARG A 47 16.69 -4.65 4.08
C ARG A 47 15.44 -5.53 4.14
N ARG A 48 14.40 -5.09 4.86
CA ARG A 48 13.11 -5.81 4.94
C ARG A 48 12.42 -5.84 3.57
N PHE A 49 12.40 -4.71 2.86
CA PHE A 49 11.82 -4.61 1.53
C PHE A 49 12.51 -5.51 0.51
N ASP A 50 13.85 -5.54 0.50
CA ASP A 50 14.64 -6.38 -0.40
C ASP A 50 14.42 -7.87 -0.10
N ALA A 51 14.32 -8.24 1.19
CA ALA A 51 13.99 -9.61 1.59
C ALA A 51 12.62 -10.06 1.08
N LEU A 52 11.61 -9.18 1.13
CA LEU A 52 10.28 -9.45 0.59
C LEU A 52 10.29 -9.52 -0.95
N ARG A 53 11.02 -8.63 -1.62
CA ARG A 53 11.17 -8.64 -3.08
C ARG A 53 11.92 -9.86 -3.61
N ALA A 54 12.79 -10.45 -2.79
CA ALA A 54 13.52 -11.67 -3.13
C ALA A 54 12.66 -12.93 -3.06
N VAL A 55 11.44 -12.86 -2.50
CA VAL A 55 10.52 -13.99 -2.48
C VAL A 55 10.15 -14.36 -3.93
N PRO A 56 10.44 -15.58 -4.39
CA PRO A 56 10.11 -15.97 -5.74
C PRO A 56 8.58 -15.97 -5.92
N PRO A 57 8.06 -15.56 -7.09
CA PRO A 57 6.64 -15.74 -7.38
C PRO A 57 6.33 -17.24 -7.36
N ILE A 58 5.27 -17.61 -6.64
CA ILE A 58 4.80 -18.99 -6.54
C ILE A 58 3.45 -19.08 -7.22
N GLU A 59 3.33 -20.00 -8.17
CA GLU A 59 2.06 -20.29 -8.81
C GLU A 59 1.10 -20.96 -7.80
N PRO A 60 -0.15 -20.49 -7.65
CA PRO A 60 -1.12 -21.16 -6.81
C PRO A 60 -1.43 -22.58 -7.30
N ALA A 61 -1.78 -23.47 -6.36
CA ALA A 61 -2.19 -24.82 -6.73
C ALA A 61 -3.42 -24.81 -7.65
N ASN A 62 -3.44 -25.69 -8.67
CA ASN A 62 -4.55 -25.82 -9.62
C ASN A 62 -5.92 -26.00 -8.95
N GLU A 63 -5.96 -26.65 -7.79
CA GLU A 63 -7.19 -26.81 -7.02
C GLU A 63 -7.76 -25.46 -6.56
N LEU A 64 -6.91 -24.54 -6.11
CA LEU A 64 -7.31 -23.20 -5.69
C LEU A 64 -7.88 -22.41 -6.88
N ILE A 65 -7.24 -22.52 -8.04
CA ILE A 65 -7.69 -21.89 -9.29
C ILE A 65 -9.09 -22.42 -9.65
N ALA A 66 -9.26 -23.75 -9.72
CA ALA A 66 -10.54 -24.36 -10.07
C ALA A 66 -11.66 -24.06 -9.07
N LYS A 67 -11.35 -24.03 -7.77
CA LYS A 67 -12.31 -23.65 -6.71
C LYS A 67 -12.74 -22.19 -6.84
N THR A 68 -11.82 -21.30 -7.17
CA THR A 68 -12.10 -19.88 -7.40
C THR A 68 -13.02 -19.67 -8.59
N TRP A 69 -12.73 -20.35 -9.72
CA TRP A 69 -13.59 -20.29 -10.91
C TRP A 69 -15.02 -20.76 -10.64
N ARG A 70 -15.19 -21.88 -9.91
CA ARG A 70 -16.52 -22.35 -9.51
C ARG A 70 -17.29 -21.32 -8.69
N ARG A 71 -16.61 -20.65 -7.74
CA ARG A 71 -17.23 -19.60 -6.91
C ARG A 71 -17.70 -18.42 -7.76
N ILE A 72 -16.87 -17.96 -8.70
CA ILE A 72 -17.21 -16.87 -9.62
C ILE A 72 -18.41 -17.27 -10.48
N ALA A 73 -18.42 -18.50 -11.02
CA ALA A 73 -19.53 -19.00 -11.83
C ALA A 73 -20.85 -19.11 -11.05
N SER A 74 -20.78 -19.50 -9.77
CA SER A 74 -21.96 -19.60 -8.89
C SER A 74 -22.39 -18.28 -8.25
N ALA A 75 -21.58 -17.21 -8.39
CA ALA A 75 -21.89 -15.94 -7.75
C ALA A 75 -23.15 -15.32 -8.40
N PRO A 76 -24.17 -14.95 -7.61
CA PRO A 76 -25.34 -14.29 -8.16
C PRO A 76 -24.89 -12.96 -8.77
N ARG A 77 -25.24 -12.72 -10.04
CA ARG A 77 -25.00 -11.41 -10.67
C ARG A 77 -25.80 -10.38 -9.88
N ARG A 78 -25.11 -9.46 -9.19
CA ARG A 78 -25.74 -8.27 -8.61
C ARG A 78 -26.41 -7.52 -9.76
N ARG A 79 -27.74 -7.61 -9.86
CA ARG A 79 -28.52 -6.72 -10.71
C ARG A 79 -28.40 -5.34 -10.08
N VAL A 80 -27.59 -4.47 -10.67
CA VAL A 80 -27.63 -3.04 -10.35
C VAL A 80 -28.95 -2.54 -10.93
N THR A 81 -29.99 -2.48 -10.10
CA THR A 81 -31.28 -1.93 -10.51
C THR A 81 -31.11 -0.43 -10.77
N LEU A 82 -31.56 0.02 -11.94
CA LEU A 82 -31.55 1.42 -12.36
C LEU A 82 -32.31 2.36 -11.38
N GLN A 83 -33.05 1.83 -10.41
CA GLN A 83 -33.70 2.58 -9.33
C GLN A 83 -32.72 3.40 -8.48
N ALA A 84 -31.46 2.97 -8.35
CA ALA A 84 -30.45 3.75 -7.62
C ALA A 84 -30.09 5.08 -8.33
N LYS A 85 -30.44 5.25 -9.61
CA LYS A 85 -30.26 6.54 -10.32
C LYS A 85 -31.38 7.54 -10.07
N PHE A 86 -32.54 7.11 -9.53
CA PHE A 86 -33.66 8.02 -9.31
C PHE A 86 -33.53 8.87 -8.02
N TRP A 87 -32.75 8.42 -7.04
CA TRP A 87 -32.47 9.20 -5.82
C TRP A 87 -31.31 10.18 -5.95
N ALA A 88 -30.47 10.06 -7.00
CA ALA A 88 -29.31 10.95 -7.20
C ALA A 88 -29.64 12.24 -7.98
N VAL A 89 -30.89 12.45 -8.40
CA VAL A 89 -31.33 13.63 -9.19
C VAL A 89 -32.25 14.56 -8.38
N MET A 90 -32.65 14.18 -7.16
CA MET A 90 -33.50 14.99 -6.27
C MET A 90 -32.92 15.14 -4.85
N ALA A 91 -31.61 15.30 -4.72
CA ALA A 91 -30.93 15.71 -3.49
C ALA A 91 -29.94 16.84 -3.80
#